data_AF-A0A098VS60-F1
#
_entry.id   AF-A0A098VS60-F1
#
_cell.length_a   1.000
_cell.length_b   1.000
_cell.length_c   1.000
_cell.angle_alpha   90.00
_cell.angle_beta   90.00
_cell.angle_gamma   90.00
#
_symmetry.space_group_name_H-M   'P 1'
#
loop_
_entity.id
_entity.type
_entity.pdbx_description
1 polymer ?
#
loop_
_entity_poly.entity_id
_entity_poly.type
_entity_poly.pdbx_seq_one_letter_code
_entity_poly.pdbx_strand_id
1 'polypeptide(L)'
;MGIFAHRPRRFSSQPASDMLPKFSKIRFAALLKRSDSDKAEIAAQRAHRQSFYKRPHVPTPIPPHLETAEQFLGALGRNLVNHASKFASWDAFFKTTSSAMEKLGIGCRERKYILAWQYNFR
;
A
#
# COMPACT_ATOMS: atom_id res chain seq x y z
N MET A 1 -12.59 16.89 52.47
CA MET A 1 -11.95 18.17 52.08
C MET A 1 -10.45 17.98 52.23
N GLY A 2 -9.66 18.01 51.15
CA GLY A 2 -8.21 17.83 51.32
C GLY A 2 -7.34 17.47 50.10
N ILE A 3 -7.41 18.28 49.04
CA ILE A 3 -6.30 18.73 48.17
C ILE A 3 -5.36 17.71 47.47
N PHE A 4 -5.40 17.79 46.13
CA PHE A 4 -4.40 17.34 45.16
C PHE A 4 -2.96 17.74 45.51
N ALA A 5 -2.01 16.80 45.36
CA ALA A 5 -0.58 17.10 45.16
C ALA A 5 -0.01 16.11 44.12
N HIS A 6 -0.22 16.37 42.83
CA HIS A 6 0.83 16.80 41.89
C HIS A 6 2.14 16.01 42.04
N ARG A 7 2.23 14.87 41.35
CA ARG A 7 3.50 14.19 41.07
C ARG A 7 4.23 14.98 39.97
N PRO A 8 5.40 15.59 40.24
CA PRO A 8 6.16 16.22 39.17
C PRO A 8 6.68 15.13 38.22
N ARG A 9 6.25 15.20 36.96
CA ARG A 9 6.85 14.44 35.86
C ARG A 9 8.21 15.08 35.61
N ARG A 10 9.25 14.50 36.19
CA ARG A 10 10.65 14.91 35.99
C ARG A 10 10.96 14.75 34.50
N PHE A 11 10.86 15.83 33.74
CA PHE A 11 11.29 15.89 32.35
C PHE A 11 12.82 15.93 32.40
N SER A 12 13.47 14.79 32.20
CA SER A 12 14.91 14.76 32.00
C SER A 12 15.19 15.48 30.68
N SER A 13 15.69 16.71 30.78
CA SER A 13 16.34 17.41 29.68
C SER A 13 17.55 16.56 29.26
N GLN A 14 17.42 15.80 28.18
CA GLN A 14 18.58 15.29 27.46
C GLN A 14 19.13 16.44 26.61
N PRO A 15 20.44 16.75 26.67
CA PRO A 15 21.03 17.73 25.78
C PRO A 15 20.99 17.22 24.34
N ALA A 16 20.43 18.03 23.45
CA ALA A 16 20.31 17.77 22.03
C ALA A 16 21.66 17.91 21.29
N SER A 17 22.69 17.17 21.71
CA SER A 17 24.02 17.21 21.08
C SER A 17 24.37 15.97 20.25
N ASP A 18 23.56 14.90 20.27
CA ASP A 18 23.90 13.62 19.63
C ASP A 18 22.95 13.18 18.50
N MET A 19 22.47 14.11 17.67
CA MET A 19 21.68 13.74 16.47
C MET A 19 22.00 14.63 15.28
N LEU A 20 23.21 14.49 14.72
CA LEU A 20 23.42 14.70 13.29
C LEU A 20 24.29 13.56 12.75
N PRO A 21 23.82 12.80 11.74
CA PRO A 21 24.70 11.88 11.03
C PRO A 21 25.84 12.69 10.41
N LYS A 22 27.08 12.34 10.79
CA LYS A 22 28.31 12.79 10.15
C LYS A 22 28.36 12.24 8.73
N PHE A 23 27.60 12.83 7.81
CA PHE A 23 27.80 12.61 6.39
C PHE A 23 29.01 13.43 5.93
N SER A 24 30.19 12.86 6.18
CA SER A 24 31.44 13.40 5.69
C SER A 24 31.50 13.31 4.16
N LYS A 25 31.72 14.47 3.54
CA LYS A 25 32.22 14.68 2.17
C LYS A 25 31.32 14.18 1.04
N ILE A 26 30.19 14.85 0.85
CA ILE A 26 29.66 15.01 -0.51
C ILE A 26 30.73 15.78 -1.29
N ARG A 27 31.27 15.15 -2.34
CA ARG A 27 32.19 15.78 -3.28
C ARG A 27 31.50 16.99 -3.93
N PHE A 28 31.84 18.19 -3.49
CA PHE A 28 31.47 19.48 -4.13
C PHE A 28 32.24 19.70 -5.46
N ALA A 29 32.33 18.67 -6.31
CA ALA A 29 33.04 18.71 -7.59
C ALA A 29 32.18 18.10 -8.71
N ALA A 30 30.88 18.41 -8.70
CA ALA A 30 29.96 18.05 -9.78
C ALA A 30 29.45 19.31 -10.50
N LEU A 31 30.36 20.24 -10.81
CA LEU A 31 30.04 21.41 -11.62
C LEU A 31 30.83 21.33 -12.94
N LEU A 32 30.07 21.38 -14.04
CA LEU A 32 30.48 21.54 -15.45
C LEU A 32 30.95 20.30 -16.24
N LYS A 33 30.05 19.30 -16.32
CA LYS A 33 29.72 18.58 -17.58
C LYS A 33 28.52 17.66 -17.33
N ARG A 34 27.31 18.22 -17.42
CA ARG A 34 26.08 17.42 -17.56
C ARG A 34 26.03 16.96 -19.01
N SER A 35 26.51 15.75 -19.30
CA SER A 35 26.40 15.15 -20.63
C SER A 35 24.99 14.58 -20.83
N ASP A 36 24.55 14.48 -22.08
CA ASP A 36 23.25 13.91 -22.44
C ASP A 36 23.05 12.45 -21.99
N SER A 37 24.12 11.79 -21.53
CA SER A 37 24.12 10.47 -20.89
C SER A 37 23.22 10.40 -19.65
N ASP A 38 23.20 11.44 -18.80
CA ASP A 38 22.37 11.45 -17.59
C ASP A 38 20.86 11.50 -17.93
N LYS A 39 20.50 12.19 -19.01
CA LYS A 39 19.11 12.30 -19.47
C LYS A 39 18.60 10.95 -19.99
N ALA A 40 19.44 10.23 -20.74
CA ALA A 40 19.14 8.91 -21.25
C ALA A 40 18.98 7.89 -20.12
N GLU A 41 19.82 7.98 -19.08
CA GLU A 41 19.74 7.09 -17.92
C GLU A 41 18.48 7.35 -17.08
N ILE A 42 18.13 8.61 -16.85
CA ILE A 42 16.87 9.00 -16.17
C ILE A 42 15.64 8.58 -16.99
N ALA A 43 15.68 8.71 -18.32
CA ALA A 43 14.61 8.27 -19.22
C ALA A 43 14.46 6.75 -19.23
N ALA A 44 15.57 6.00 -19.26
CA ALA A 44 15.59 4.54 -19.18
C ALA A 44 15.04 4.03 -17.84
N GLN A 45 15.41 4.67 -16.72
CA GLN A 45 14.86 4.36 -15.40
C GLN A 45 13.34 4.63 -15.33
N ARG A 46 12.85 5.72 -15.94
CA ARG A 46 11.41 6.00 -16.05
C ARG A 46 10.68 4.98 -16.93
N ALA A 47 11.25 4.60 -18.06
CA ALA A 47 10.68 3.60 -18.96
C ALA A 47 10.61 2.21 -18.29
N HIS A 48 11.66 1.84 -17.55
CA HIS A 48 11.68 0.60 -16.76
C HIS A 48 10.61 0.60 -15.66
N ARG A 49 10.34 1.74 -14.99
CA ARG A 49 9.22 1.84 -14.04
C ARG A 49 7.85 1.78 -14.74
N GLN A 50 7.72 2.29 -15.97
CA GLN A 50 6.46 2.26 -16.72
C GLN A 50 6.15 0.88 -17.32
N SER A 51 7.15 0.05 -17.62
CA SER A 51 6.94 -1.28 -18.22
C SER A 51 6.33 -2.29 -17.23
N PHE A 52 6.48 -2.11 -15.92
CA PHE A 52 5.82 -2.96 -14.91
C PHE A 52 4.29 -2.87 -14.97
N TYR A 53 3.72 -1.75 -15.43
CA TYR A 53 2.27 -1.55 -15.56
C TYR A 53 1.71 -1.91 -16.94
N LYS A 54 2.58 -2.28 -17.90
CA LYS A 54 2.21 -2.62 -19.28
C LYS A 54 2.36 -4.09 -19.62
N ARG A 55 2.50 -4.97 -18.62
CA ARG A 55 2.45 -6.41 -18.89
C ARG A 55 1.00 -6.75 -19.24
N PRO A 56 0.71 -7.27 -20.45
CA PRO A 56 -0.61 -7.79 -20.73
C PRO A 56 -0.87 -8.90 -19.71
N HIS A 57 -1.89 -8.71 -18.88
CA HIS A 57 -2.30 -9.75 -17.96
C HIS A 57 -2.82 -10.91 -18.81
N VAL A 58 -2.06 -12.01 -18.87
CA VAL A 58 -2.54 -13.26 -19.46
C VAL A 58 -3.47 -13.84 -18.41
N PRO A 59 -4.79 -13.92 -18.65
CA PRO A 59 -5.70 -14.45 -17.65
C PRO A 59 -5.34 -15.92 -17.43
N THR A 60 -4.84 -16.23 -16.23
CA THR A 60 -4.80 -17.62 -15.78
C THR A 60 -6.24 -18.14 -15.73
N PRO A 61 -6.51 -19.35 -16.23
CA PRO A 61 -7.86 -19.91 -16.19
C PRO A 61 -8.37 -19.88 -14.74
N ILE A 62 -9.56 -19.32 -14.56
CA ILE A 62 -10.23 -19.23 -13.27
C ILE A 62 -10.31 -20.64 -12.68
N PRO A 63 -9.88 -20.86 -11.43
CA PRO A 63 -10.04 -22.17 -10.79
C PRO A 63 -11.52 -22.57 -10.84
N PRO A 64 -11.87 -23.77 -11.30
CA PRO A 64 -13.25 -24.16 -11.62
C PRO A 64 -14.20 -24.24 -10.40
N HIS A 65 -13.73 -23.87 -9.22
CA HIS A 65 -14.46 -23.94 -7.95
C HIS A 65 -14.78 -22.57 -7.36
N LEU A 66 -14.30 -21.47 -7.98
CA LEU A 66 -14.46 -20.10 -7.48
C LEU A 66 -15.41 -19.31 -8.39
N GLU A 67 -16.68 -19.63 -8.29
CA GLU A 67 -17.74 -18.97 -9.07
C GLU A 67 -18.54 -17.96 -8.22
N THR A 68 -18.27 -17.92 -6.90
CA THR A 68 -19.00 -17.04 -5.96
C THR A 68 -18.06 -16.18 -5.11
N ALA A 69 -18.55 -14.99 -4.76
CA ALA A 69 -17.83 -14.07 -3.89
C ALA A 69 -17.58 -14.68 -2.50
N GLU A 70 -18.52 -15.49 -2.00
CA GLU A 70 -18.39 -16.14 -0.70
C GLU A 70 -17.25 -17.16 -0.67
N GLN A 71 -17.11 -18.00 -1.71
CA GLN A 71 -16.02 -18.96 -1.81
C GLN A 71 -14.66 -18.27 -1.86
N PHE A 72 -14.55 -17.19 -2.62
CA PHE A 72 -13.31 -16.41 -2.71
C PHE A 72 -12.94 -15.76 -1.38
N LEU A 73 -13.88 -15.06 -0.76
CA LEU A 73 -13.66 -14.42 0.54
C LEU A 73 -13.40 -15.45 1.65
N GLY A 74 -13.98 -16.64 1.55
CA GLY A 74 -13.68 -17.79 2.41
C GLY A 74 -12.24 -18.28 2.25
N ALA A 75 -11.78 -18.47 1.00
CA ALA A 75 -10.41 -18.87 0.71
C ALA A 75 -9.37 -17.83 1.17
N LEU A 76 -9.72 -16.53 1.13
CA LEU A 76 -8.87 -15.44 1.62
C LEU A 76 -8.71 -15.41 3.15
N GLY A 77 -9.66 -15.99 3.89
CA GLY A 77 -9.72 -16.00 5.34
C GLY A 77 -10.00 -14.63 5.98
N ARG A 78 -9.56 -14.43 7.24
CA ARG A 78 -9.68 -13.16 8.00
C ARG A 78 -11.11 -12.66 8.22
N ASN A 79 -12.08 -13.58 8.37
CA ASN A 79 -13.50 -13.25 8.58
C ASN A 79 -14.15 -12.43 7.45
N LEU A 80 -13.57 -12.43 6.24
CA LEU A 80 -14.13 -11.71 5.10
C LEU A 80 -15.43 -12.31 4.56
N VAL A 81 -15.71 -13.57 4.91
CA VAL A 81 -16.99 -14.25 4.62
C VAL A 81 -18.18 -13.45 5.15
N ASN A 82 -18.02 -12.72 6.27
CA ASN A 82 -19.08 -11.88 6.86
C ASN A 82 -19.49 -10.71 5.95
N HIS A 83 -18.67 -10.37 4.95
CA HIS A 83 -18.97 -9.32 3.97
C HIS A 83 -19.47 -9.87 2.66
N ALA A 84 -19.55 -11.20 2.49
CA ALA A 84 -19.92 -11.81 1.24
C ALA A 84 -21.37 -11.48 0.83
N SER A 85 -22.28 -11.42 1.80
CA SER A 85 -23.69 -11.04 1.59
C SER A 85 -23.88 -9.60 1.09
N LYS A 86 -22.83 -8.76 1.11
CA LYS A 86 -22.87 -7.39 0.59
C LYS A 86 -22.65 -7.34 -0.92
N PHE A 87 -22.18 -8.43 -1.53
CA PHE A 87 -21.91 -8.52 -2.96
C PHE A 87 -22.98 -9.38 -3.63
N ALA A 88 -23.70 -8.80 -4.60
CA ALA A 88 -24.82 -9.47 -5.25
C ALA A 88 -24.41 -10.53 -6.28
N SER A 89 -23.26 -10.35 -6.95
CA SER A 89 -22.76 -11.28 -7.96
C SER A 89 -21.23 -11.28 -8.03
N TRP A 90 -20.68 -12.34 -8.62
CA TRP A 90 -19.25 -12.48 -8.85
C TRP A 90 -18.68 -11.36 -9.73
N ASP A 91 -19.38 -11.02 -10.81
CA ASP A 91 -18.99 -9.90 -11.69
C ASP A 91 -19.06 -8.55 -10.97
N ALA A 92 -20.09 -8.34 -10.15
CA ALA A 92 -20.21 -7.12 -9.36
C ALA A 92 -19.05 -7.00 -8.38
N PHE A 93 -18.65 -8.09 -7.72
CA PHE A 93 -17.53 -8.12 -6.78
C PHE A 93 -16.23 -7.57 -7.42
N PHE A 94 -15.82 -8.07 -8.59
CA PHE A 94 -14.62 -7.59 -9.28
C PHE A 94 -14.74 -6.17 -9.86
N LYS A 95 -15.97 -5.69 -10.12
CA LYS A 95 -16.22 -4.31 -10.55
C LYS A 95 -16.25 -3.32 -9.38
N THR A 96 -16.41 -3.81 -8.14
CA THR A 96 -16.50 -2.95 -6.97
C THR A 96 -15.22 -2.16 -6.73
N THR A 97 -15.35 -0.85 -6.53
CA THR A 97 -14.24 0.03 -6.17
C THR A 97 -14.12 0.18 -4.65
N SER A 98 -12.96 0.66 -4.18
CA SER A 98 -12.74 0.96 -2.74
C SER A 98 -13.85 1.84 -2.16
N SER A 99 -14.29 2.86 -2.90
CA SER A 99 -15.35 3.79 -2.45
C SER A 99 -16.72 3.12 -2.35
N ALA A 100 -17.04 2.18 -3.25
CA ALA A 100 -18.28 1.41 -3.16
C ALA A 100 -18.27 0.44 -1.97
N MET A 101 -17.15 -0.24 -1.73
CA MET A 101 -16.97 -1.10 -0.56
C MET A 101 -17.03 -0.32 0.76
N GLU A 102 -16.60 0.94 0.77
CA GLU A 102 -16.71 1.82 1.92
C GLU A 102 -18.17 2.14 2.27
N LYS A 103 -19.01 2.42 1.26
CA LYS A 103 -20.46 2.62 1.44
C LYS A 103 -21.15 1.37 2.00
N LEU A 104 -20.63 0.19 1.69
CA LEU A 104 -21.09 -1.09 2.24
C LEU A 104 -20.58 -1.33 3.68
N GLY A 105 -19.82 -0.40 4.27
CA GLY A 105 -19.30 -0.51 5.63
C GLY A 105 -18.20 -1.57 5.80
N ILE A 106 -17.41 -1.84 4.77
CA ILE A 106 -16.23 -2.72 4.85
C ILE A 106 -15.04 -1.90 5.35
N GLY A 107 -14.26 -2.40 6.31
CA GLY A 107 -13.17 -1.65 6.92
C GLY A 107 -11.99 -1.40 5.97
N CYS A 108 -11.23 -0.31 6.20
CA CYS A 108 -10.13 0.08 5.31
C CYS A 108 -9.08 -1.01 5.09
N ARG A 109 -8.80 -1.82 6.13
CA ARG A 109 -7.83 -2.93 6.05
C ARG A 109 -8.33 -4.05 5.13
N GLU A 110 -9.60 -4.40 5.25
CA GLU A 110 -10.25 -5.46 4.47
C GLU A 110 -10.37 -5.04 3.00
N ARG A 111 -10.77 -3.78 2.73
CA ARG A 111 -10.83 -3.24 1.36
C ARG A 111 -9.50 -3.35 0.64
N LYS A 112 -8.40 -2.90 1.28
CA LYS A 112 -7.05 -3.00 0.70
C LYS A 112 -6.64 -4.43 0.40
N TYR A 113 -6.95 -5.35 1.30
CA TYR A 113 -6.60 -6.75 1.15
C TYR A 113 -7.39 -7.41 0.01
N ILE A 114 -8.71 -7.18 -0.06
CA ILE A 114 -9.57 -7.68 -1.13
C ILE A 114 -9.10 -7.15 -2.49
N LEU A 115 -8.86 -5.85 -2.62
CA LEU A 115 -8.42 -5.24 -3.88
C LEU A 115 -7.06 -5.77 -4.34
N ALA A 116 -6.12 -6.00 -3.41
CA ALA A 116 -4.84 -6.60 -3.73
C ALA A 116 -5.02 -8.02 -4.31
N TRP A 117 -5.91 -8.83 -3.72
CA TRP A 117 -6.22 -10.16 -4.23
C TRP A 117 -7.00 -10.13 -5.54
N GLN A 118 -7.96 -9.22 -5.72
CA GLN A 118 -8.65 -9.04 -6.99
C GLN A 118 -7.68 -8.66 -8.11
N TYR A 119 -6.68 -7.82 -7.83
CA TYR A 119 -5.63 -7.48 -8.79
C TYR A 119 -4.75 -8.68 -9.13
N ASN A 120 -4.37 -9.49 -8.14
CA ASN A 120 -3.56 -10.68 -8.39
C ASN A 120 -4.32 -11.82 -9.10
N PHE A 121 -5.64 -11.83 -9.00
CA PHE A 121 -6.50 -12.82 -9.65
C PHE A 121 -6.82 -12.46 -11.12
N ARG A 122 -6.72 -11.18 -11.47
CA ARG A 122 -7.21 -10.59 -12.72
C ARG A 122 -6.15 -10.34 -13.73
#